data_AF-A0A8H6RSW3-F1
#
_entry.id   AF-A0A8H6RSW3-F1
#
_cell.length_a   1.000
_cell.length_b   1.000
_cell.length_c   1.000
_cell.angle_alpha   90.00
_cell.angle_beta   90.00
_cell.angle_gamma   90.00
#
_symmetry.space_group_name_H-M   'P 1'
#
loop_
_entity.id
_entity.type
_entity.pdbx_description
1 polymer ?
#
loop_
_entity_poly.entity_id
_entity_poly.type
_entity_poly.pdbx_seq_one_letter_code
_entity_poly.pdbx_strand_id
1 'polypeptide(L)'
;MTMRSRRRVALACILNACQAWSGSTPISYYTTYIFENSVGLSYHTSLLLSGILQVWFLIASFGTWYTIEKLGRRISFMITAVGMTCCTAVLAAMIAIDTKTSGIVGSAMIFLYQAFYTWGFMGGIWVYGPEIMPLTHRAKGEGLATACLWLSAFVVTEIVPEAITNIGWRVYIIFACFNLAFVPFVYFFLPETAGLTLESIDLCFMDRSTTPVKKANEMRKQLRSGVAAVLEHEIEAGKEKDVVHVECSAKD
;
A
#
# COMPACT_ATOMS: atom_id res chain seq x y z
N MET A 1 -4.76 -23.72 16.03
CA MET A 1 -4.15 -22.44 15.61
C MET A 1 -3.65 -21.72 16.86
N THR A 2 -2.34 -21.52 17.03
CA THR A 2 -1.79 -20.82 18.21
C THR A 2 -2.25 -19.35 18.24
N MET A 3 -2.36 -18.74 19.42
CA MET A 3 -2.79 -17.33 19.59
C MET A 3 -2.05 -16.34 18.66
N ARG A 4 -0.79 -16.63 18.32
CA ARG A 4 0.05 -15.80 17.44
C ARG A 4 -0.27 -15.97 15.96
N SER A 5 -0.60 -17.19 15.52
CA SER A 5 -1.10 -17.42 14.17
C SER A 5 -2.44 -16.71 13.95
N ARG A 6 -3.32 -16.66 14.97
CA ARG A 6 -4.57 -15.89 14.93
C ARG A 6 -4.33 -14.39 14.76
N ARG A 7 -3.33 -13.82 15.43
CA ARG A 7 -2.96 -12.40 15.26
C ARG A 7 -2.50 -12.09 13.83
N ARG A 8 -1.69 -12.96 13.23
CA ARG A 8 -1.20 -12.80 11.85
C ARG A 8 -2.35 -12.85 10.85
N VAL A 9 -3.27 -13.80 11.04
CA VAL A 9 -4.50 -13.91 10.24
C VAL A 9 -5.37 -12.67 10.39
N ALA A 10 -5.61 -12.21 11.62
CA ALA A 10 -6.40 -11.00 11.86
C ALA A 10 -5.77 -9.76 11.20
N LEU A 11 -4.44 -9.60 11.25
CA LEU A 11 -3.75 -8.49 10.58
C LEU A 11 -3.91 -8.55 9.06
N ALA A 12 -3.79 -9.74 8.44
CA ALA A 12 -4.02 -9.91 7.02
C ALA A 12 -5.48 -9.60 6.63
N CYS A 13 -6.45 -10.08 7.41
CA CYS A 13 -7.88 -9.80 7.21
C CYS A 13 -8.20 -8.30 7.34
N ILE A 14 -7.67 -7.62 8.36
CA ILE A 14 -7.90 -6.18 8.56
C ILE A 14 -7.24 -5.39 7.44
N LEU A 15 -6.01 -5.73 7.03
CA LEU A 15 -5.32 -5.05 5.94
C LEU A 15 -6.09 -5.20 4.60
N ASN A 16 -6.59 -6.40 4.32
CA ASN A 16 -7.45 -6.65 3.16
C ASN A 16 -8.77 -5.85 3.25
N ALA A 17 -9.39 -5.79 4.43
CA ALA A 17 -10.55 -4.93 4.63
C ALA A 17 -10.21 -3.45 4.38
N CYS A 18 -9.07 -2.95 4.89
CA CYS A 18 -8.62 -1.57 4.62
C CYS A 18 -8.53 -1.27 3.12
N GLN A 19 -8.18 -2.25 2.27
CA GLN A 19 -8.21 -2.08 0.82
C GLN A 19 -9.61 -1.70 0.33
N ALA A 20 -10.64 -2.44 0.73
CA ALA A 20 -12.02 -2.15 0.33
C ALA A 20 -12.53 -0.81 0.92
N TRP A 21 -12.25 -0.58 2.22
CA TRP A 21 -12.66 0.63 2.94
C TRP A 21 -11.89 1.89 2.53
N SER A 22 -10.81 1.76 1.74
CA SER A 22 -10.11 2.90 1.14
C SER A 22 -10.95 3.68 0.13
N GLY A 23 -12.03 3.07 -0.38
CA GLY A 23 -12.91 3.63 -1.39
C GLY A 23 -12.55 3.23 -2.83
N SER A 24 -11.50 2.45 -3.05
CA SER A 24 -11.01 2.14 -4.41
C SER A 24 -12.01 1.34 -5.23
N THR A 25 -12.64 0.34 -4.60
CA THR A 25 -13.66 -0.52 -5.20
C THR A 25 -14.89 0.27 -5.66
N PRO A 26 -15.61 1.00 -4.79
CA PRO A 26 -16.78 1.76 -5.22
C PRO A 26 -16.42 2.90 -6.18
N ILE A 27 -15.27 3.58 -6.01
CA ILE A 27 -14.83 4.62 -6.95
C ILE A 27 -14.65 4.02 -8.36
N SER A 28 -14.02 2.84 -8.45
CA SER A 28 -13.84 2.15 -9.74
C SER A 28 -15.18 1.71 -10.35
N TYR A 29 -16.10 1.15 -9.56
CA TYR A 29 -17.41 0.71 -10.06
C TYR A 29 -18.31 1.86 -10.51
N TYR A 30 -18.29 2.97 -9.77
CA TYR A 30 -19.16 4.11 -10.00
C TYR A 30 -18.42 5.28 -10.66
N THR A 31 -17.27 5.05 -11.31
CA THR A 31 -16.45 6.13 -11.90
C THR A 31 -17.26 7.01 -12.85
N THR A 32 -18.02 6.41 -13.77
CA THR A 32 -18.89 7.15 -14.70
C THR A 32 -19.95 7.96 -13.97
N TYR A 33 -20.61 7.32 -13.00
CA TYR A 33 -21.64 7.96 -12.17
C TYR A 33 -21.07 9.11 -11.34
N ILE A 34 -19.86 8.98 -10.81
CA ILE A 34 -19.15 10.02 -10.05
C ILE A 34 -18.83 11.19 -10.97
N PHE A 35 -18.27 10.93 -12.17
CA PHE A 35 -17.98 12.00 -13.13
C PHE A 35 -19.25 12.74 -13.58
N GLU A 36 -20.37 12.05 -13.75
CA GLU A 36 -21.63 12.66 -14.13
C GLU A 36 -22.31 13.40 -12.97
N ASN A 37 -22.55 12.72 -11.85
CA ASN A 37 -23.42 13.21 -10.77
C ASN A 37 -22.67 13.98 -9.69
N SER A 38 -21.38 13.70 -9.47
CA SER A 38 -20.58 14.44 -8.48
C SER A 38 -19.74 15.53 -9.12
N VAL A 39 -19.21 15.31 -10.32
CA VAL A 39 -18.35 16.29 -11.01
C VAL A 39 -19.13 17.17 -11.99
N GLY A 40 -20.30 16.74 -12.45
CA GLY A 40 -21.16 17.51 -13.35
C GLY A 40 -20.76 17.44 -14.83
N LEU A 41 -20.05 16.39 -15.24
CA LEU A 41 -19.64 16.18 -16.63
C LEU A 41 -20.76 15.53 -17.46
N SER A 42 -20.74 15.76 -18.78
CA SER A 42 -21.68 15.10 -19.69
C SER A 42 -21.46 13.58 -19.70
N TYR A 43 -22.54 12.80 -19.87
CA TYR A 43 -22.49 11.34 -19.94
C TYR A 43 -21.39 10.80 -20.87
N HIS A 44 -21.26 11.34 -22.08
CA HIS A 44 -20.25 10.92 -23.04
C HIS A 44 -18.82 11.20 -22.56
N THR A 45 -18.58 12.35 -21.92
CA THR A 45 -17.27 12.69 -21.36
C THR A 45 -16.95 11.81 -20.15
N SER A 46 -17.92 11.56 -19.28
CA SER A 46 -17.79 10.69 -18.11
C SER A 46 -17.44 9.26 -18.50
N LEU A 47 -18.09 8.72 -19.53
CA LEU A 47 -17.80 7.39 -20.07
C LEU A 47 -16.38 7.30 -20.63
N LEU A 48 -15.96 8.31 -21.41
CA LEU A 48 -14.62 8.38 -21.97
C LEU A 48 -13.55 8.46 -20.87
N LEU A 49 -13.74 9.35 -19.89
CA LEU A 49 -12.81 9.51 -18.76
C LEU A 49 -12.71 8.23 -17.92
N SER A 50 -13.82 7.52 -17.70
CA SER A 50 -13.79 6.24 -17.02
C SER A 50 -12.96 5.20 -17.78
N GLY A 51 -13.06 5.14 -19.11
CA GLY A 51 -12.20 4.29 -19.92
C GLY A 51 -10.72 4.67 -19.82
N ILE A 52 -10.42 5.98 -19.88
CA ILE A 52 -9.05 6.49 -19.74
C ILE A 52 -8.50 6.21 -18.35
N LEU A 53 -9.32 6.27 -17.29
CA LEU A 53 -8.92 5.95 -15.93
C LEU A 53 -8.44 4.49 -15.80
N GLN A 54 -9.05 3.55 -16.54
CA GLN A 54 -8.60 2.15 -16.56
C GLN A 54 -7.27 1.97 -17.32
N VAL A 55 -7.05 2.74 -18.39
CA VAL A 55 -5.75 2.76 -19.07
C VAL A 55 -4.69 3.39 -18.17
N TRP A 56 -5.03 4.47 -17.47
CA TRP A 56 -4.16 5.09 -16.48
C TRP A 56 -3.81 4.11 -15.35
N PHE A 57 -4.77 3.32 -14.89
CA PHE A 57 -4.53 2.28 -13.89
C PHE A 57 -3.48 1.25 -14.35
N LEU A 58 -3.54 0.82 -15.61
CA LEU A 58 -2.52 -0.04 -16.20
C LEU A 58 -1.13 0.65 -16.22
N ILE A 59 -1.07 1.91 -16.62
CA ILE A 59 0.19 2.68 -16.67
C ILE A 59 0.75 2.86 -15.25
N ALA A 60 -0.09 3.22 -14.28
CA ALA A 60 0.30 3.41 -12.89
C ALA A 60 0.82 2.12 -12.26
N SER A 61 0.34 0.95 -12.71
CA SER A 61 0.78 -0.35 -12.19
C SER A 61 2.27 -0.62 -12.38
N PHE A 62 2.91 -0.06 -13.41
CA PHE A 62 4.37 -0.16 -13.57
C PHE A 62 5.14 0.57 -12.46
N GLY A 63 4.57 1.65 -11.90
CA GLY A 63 5.15 2.37 -10.76
C GLY A 63 5.18 1.54 -9.48
N THR A 64 4.28 0.56 -9.34
CA THR A 64 4.19 -0.32 -8.17
C THR A 64 5.45 -1.17 -7.96
N TRP A 65 6.14 -1.55 -9.04
CA TRP A 65 7.41 -2.28 -8.94
C TRP A 65 8.48 -1.44 -8.21
N TYR A 66 8.56 -0.16 -8.54
CA TYR A 66 9.50 0.75 -7.90
C TYR A 66 9.15 0.96 -6.40
N THR A 67 7.87 1.16 -6.08
CA THR A 67 7.46 1.46 -4.70
C THR A 67 7.58 0.27 -3.77
N ILE A 68 7.17 -0.93 -4.19
CA ILE A 68 7.18 -2.14 -3.33
C ILE A 68 8.61 -2.60 -3.02
N GLU A 69 9.51 -2.54 -4.01
CA GLU A 69 10.87 -3.05 -3.86
C GLU A 69 11.80 -2.04 -3.18
N LYS A 70 11.76 -0.75 -3.57
CA LYS A 70 12.73 0.24 -3.06
C LYS A 70 12.32 0.91 -1.76
N LEU A 71 11.04 1.27 -1.59
CA LEU A 71 10.59 1.99 -0.40
C LEU A 71 10.33 1.07 0.79
N GLY A 72 10.07 -0.22 0.54
CA GLY A 72 9.60 -1.17 1.54
C GLY A 72 8.08 -1.14 1.70
N ARG A 73 7.51 -2.21 2.27
CA ARG A 73 6.06 -2.43 2.28
C ARG A 73 5.36 -1.46 3.23
N ARG A 74 5.91 -1.26 4.44
CA ARG A 74 5.28 -0.43 5.47
C ARG A 74 5.26 1.04 5.09
N ILE A 75 6.38 1.55 4.57
CA ILE A 75 6.50 2.94 4.14
C ILE A 75 5.61 3.19 2.92
N SER A 76 5.58 2.26 1.96
CA SER A 76 4.70 2.37 0.78
C SER A 76 3.22 2.53 1.18
N PHE A 77 2.71 1.69 2.09
CA PHE A 77 1.32 1.81 2.57
C PHE A 77 1.04 3.15 3.26
N MET A 78 1.97 3.69 4.06
CA MET A 78 1.75 4.97 4.74
C MET A 78 1.78 6.15 3.76
N ILE A 79 2.76 6.20 2.85
CA ILE A 79 2.87 7.30 1.86
C ILE A 79 1.63 7.31 0.96
N THR A 80 1.23 6.15 0.46
CA THR A 80 0.07 6.03 -0.42
C THR A 80 -1.24 6.28 0.30
N ALA A 81 -1.40 5.87 1.57
CA ALA A 81 -2.57 6.22 2.38
C ALA A 81 -2.69 7.74 2.61
N VAL A 82 -1.57 8.44 2.88
CA VAL A 82 -1.55 9.90 2.97
C VAL A 82 -1.89 10.53 1.61
N GLY A 83 -1.31 10.04 0.51
CA GLY A 83 -1.61 10.51 -0.84
C GLY A 83 -3.10 10.35 -1.19
N MET A 84 -3.68 9.19 -0.91
CA MET A 84 -5.11 8.93 -1.09
C MET A 84 -5.99 9.84 -0.22
N THR A 85 -5.59 10.10 1.03
CA THR A 85 -6.27 11.02 1.94
C THR A 85 -6.29 12.44 1.35
N CYS A 86 -5.14 12.94 0.90
CA CYS A 86 -5.04 14.26 0.30
C CYS A 86 -5.91 14.36 -0.98
N CYS A 87 -5.84 13.35 -1.86
CA CYS A 87 -6.63 13.36 -3.10
C CYS A 87 -8.13 13.34 -2.82
N THR A 88 -8.60 12.48 -1.91
CA THR A 88 -10.03 12.39 -1.56
C THR A 88 -10.54 13.61 -0.79
N ALA A 89 -9.70 14.23 0.04
CA ALA A 89 -10.03 15.49 0.72
C ALA A 89 -10.15 16.66 -0.28
N VAL A 90 -9.21 16.79 -1.23
CA VAL A 90 -9.28 17.81 -2.29
C VAL A 90 -10.48 17.55 -3.20
N LEU A 91 -10.74 16.29 -3.58
CA LEU A 91 -11.93 15.91 -4.35
C LEU A 91 -13.22 16.36 -3.64
N ALA A 92 -13.34 16.09 -2.34
CA ALA A 92 -14.48 16.51 -1.54
C ALA A 92 -14.66 18.04 -1.56
N ALA A 93 -13.57 18.79 -1.37
CA ALA A 93 -13.59 20.25 -1.39
C ALA A 93 -13.95 20.82 -2.77
N MET A 94 -13.43 20.23 -3.85
CA MET A 94 -13.69 20.68 -5.22
C MET A 94 -15.14 20.44 -5.63
N ILE A 95 -15.73 19.31 -5.24
CA ILE A 95 -17.15 19.03 -5.48
C ILE A 95 -18.02 19.98 -4.65
N ALA A 96 -17.63 20.33 -3.43
CA ALA A 96 -18.37 21.28 -2.60
C ALA A 96 -18.41 22.71 -3.19
N ILE A 97 -17.40 23.10 -3.96
CA ILE A 97 -17.32 24.42 -4.64
C ILE A 97 -18.22 24.47 -5.89
N ASP A 98 -18.45 23.32 -6.54
CA ASP A 98 -19.35 23.16 -7.68
C ASP A 98 -19.15 24.17 -8.83
N THR A 99 -17.93 24.25 -9.35
CA THR A 99 -17.58 25.06 -10.53
C THR A 99 -17.00 24.19 -11.63
N LYS A 100 -17.05 24.65 -12.88
CA LYS A 100 -16.41 23.93 -14.01
C LYS A 100 -14.92 23.67 -13.76
N THR A 101 -14.21 24.64 -13.21
CA THR A 101 -12.78 24.51 -12.88
C THR A 101 -12.57 23.50 -11.76
N SER A 102 -13.39 23.51 -10.71
CA SER A 102 -13.28 22.54 -9.62
C SER A 102 -13.60 21.12 -10.09
N GLY A 103 -14.52 20.94 -11.05
CA GLY A 103 -14.78 19.63 -11.65
C GLY A 103 -13.58 19.03 -12.41
N ILE A 104 -12.81 19.87 -13.10
CA ILE A 104 -11.57 19.44 -13.77
C ILE A 104 -10.53 19.00 -12.74
N VAL A 105 -10.33 19.80 -11.68
CA VAL A 105 -9.40 19.47 -10.60
C VAL A 105 -9.84 18.20 -9.87
N GLY A 106 -11.14 18.06 -9.57
CA GLY A 106 -11.72 16.86 -8.97
C GLY A 106 -11.46 15.61 -9.82
N SER A 107 -11.65 15.72 -11.13
CA SER A 107 -11.31 14.63 -12.06
C SER A 107 -9.83 14.26 -11.98
N ALA A 108 -8.92 15.23 -12.03
CA ALA A 108 -7.49 14.97 -11.89
C ALA A 108 -7.13 14.31 -10.55
N MET A 109 -7.80 14.67 -9.46
CA MET A 109 -7.60 14.03 -8.15
C MET A 109 -8.06 12.58 -8.12
N ILE A 110 -9.10 12.19 -8.88
CA ILE A 110 -9.51 10.78 -9.01
C ILE A 110 -8.41 9.95 -9.70
N PHE A 111 -7.79 10.49 -10.75
CA PHE A 111 -6.65 9.85 -11.42
C PHE A 111 -5.44 9.70 -10.48
N LEU A 112 -5.13 10.74 -9.73
CA LEU A 112 -4.02 10.72 -8.78
C LEU A 112 -4.30 9.78 -7.59
N TYR A 113 -5.54 9.75 -7.09
CA TYR A 113 -6.00 8.77 -6.10
C TYR A 113 -5.78 7.34 -6.60
N GLN A 114 -6.18 7.04 -7.85
CA GLN A 114 -6.00 5.72 -8.44
C GLN A 114 -4.51 5.35 -8.51
N ALA A 115 -3.63 6.29 -8.86
CA ALA A 115 -2.18 6.06 -8.89
C ALA A 115 -1.63 5.70 -7.50
N PHE A 116 -1.95 6.48 -6.46
CA PHE A 116 -1.52 6.18 -5.09
C PHE A 116 -2.06 4.83 -4.59
N TYR A 117 -3.33 4.54 -4.85
CA TYR A 117 -3.93 3.24 -4.52
C TYR A 117 -3.15 2.09 -5.17
N THR A 118 -2.82 2.24 -6.45
CA THR A 118 -2.09 1.24 -7.25
C THR A 118 -0.68 0.98 -6.72
N TRP A 119 0.04 2.04 -6.38
CA TRP A 119 1.43 1.98 -5.91
C TRP A 119 1.60 1.37 -4.51
N GLY A 120 0.53 1.32 -3.72
CA GLY A 120 0.58 0.82 -2.35
C GLY A 120 -0.36 -0.35 -2.14
N PHE A 121 -1.66 -0.05 -2.03
CA PHE A 121 -2.68 -0.98 -1.56
C PHE A 121 -2.99 -2.08 -2.57
N MET A 122 -2.98 -1.80 -3.88
CA MET A 122 -3.29 -2.80 -4.89
C MET A 122 -2.29 -3.95 -4.85
N GLY A 123 -1.02 -3.73 -5.23
CA GLY A 123 -0.02 -4.80 -5.26
C GLY A 123 0.47 -5.21 -3.88
N GLY A 124 0.62 -4.24 -2.97
CA GLY A 124 1.26 -4.48 -1.68
C GLY A 124 0.49 -5.46 -0.79
N ILE A 125 -0.85 -5.45 -0.81
CA ILE A 125 -1.66 -6.28 0.08
C ILE A 125 -1.58 -7.77 -0.30
N TRP A 126 -1.61 -8.07 -1.60
CA TRP A 126 -1.48 -9.44 -2.12
C TRP A 126 -0.09 -10.03 -1.89
N VAL A 127 0.93 -9.20 -1.74
CA VAL A 127 2.30 -9.63 -1.40
C VAL A 127 2.47 -9.75 0.11
N TYR A 128 2.01 -8.74 0.85
CA TYR A 128 2.24 -8.63 2.28
C TYR A 128 1.47 -9.68 3.11
N GLY A 129 0.23 -10.02 2.72
CA GLY A 129 -0.56 -11.08 3.39
C GLY A 129 0.22 -12.40 3.50
N PRO A 130 0.65 -12.98 2.36
CA PRO A 130 1.45 -14.21 2.33
C PRO A 130 2.78 -14.11 3.09
N GLU A 131 3.44 -12.94 3.07
CA GLU A 131 4.71 -12.69 3.79
C GLU A 131 4.51 -12.78 5.31
N ILE A 132 3.40 -12.27 5.84
CA ILE A 132 3.12 -12.35 7.28
C ILE A 132 2.45 -13.64 7.70
N MET A 133 2.03 -14.51 6.79
CA MET A 133 1.38 -15.77 7.13
C MET A 133 2.37 -16.88 7.48
N PRO A 134 2.11 -17.68 8.54
CA PRO A 134 2.90 -18.87 8.81
C PRO A 134 2.74 -19.89 7.67
N LEU A 135 3.84 -20.48 7.24
CA LEU A 135 3.93 -21.39 6.08
C LEU A 135 2.85 -22.50 6.10
N THR A 136 2.61 -23.11 7.26
CA THR A 136 1.68 -24.24 7.43
C THR A 136 0.20 -23.88 7.28
N HIS A 137 -0.15 -22.59 7.41
CA HIS A 137 -1.55 -22.13 7.37
C HIS A 137 -1.78 -21.03 6.34
N ARG A 138 -0.79 -20.71 5.50
CA ARG A 138 -0.85 -19.62 4.53
C ARG A 138 -2.08 -19.69 3.63
N ALA A 139 -2.31 -20.82 2.96
CA ALA A 139 -3.46 -20.95 2.06
C ALA A 139 -4.82 -20.71 2.75
N LYS A 140 -5.00 -21.25 3.97
CA LYS A 140 -6.24 -21.05 4.74
C LYS A 140 -6.39 -19.62 5.26
N GLY A 141 -5.30 -19.01 5.70
CA GLY A 141 -5.27 -17.63 6.18
C GLY A 141 -5.55 -16.63 5.05
N GLU A 142 -4.93 -16.82 3.89
CA GLU A 142 -5.16 -16.00 2.69
C GLU A 142 -6.59 -16.16 2.16
N GLY A 143 -7.15 -17.37 2.18
CA GLY A 143 -8.55 -17.58 1.83
C GLY A 143 -9.51 -16.78 2.73
N LEU A 144 -9.26 -16.75 4.04
CA LEU A 144 -10.05 -15.95 4.97
C LEU A 144 -9.84 -14.43 4.76
N ALA A 145 -8.60 -13.99 4.53
CA ALA A 145 -8.30 -12.59 4.26
C ALA A 145 -8.97 -12.09 2.98
N THR A 146 -8.95 -12.91 1.93
CA THR A 146 -9.64 -12.65 0.65
C THR A 146 -11.16 -12.63 0.84
N ALA A 147 -11.73 -13.53 1.65
CA ALA A 147 -13.15 -13.47 1.99
C ALA A 147 -13.51 -12.16 2.72
N CYS A 148 -12.67 -11.69 3.65
CA CYS A 148 -12.86 -10.40 4.31
C CYS A 148 -12.76 -9.21 3.34
N LEU A 149 -11.85 -9.27 2.36
CA LEU A 149 -11.75 -8.27 1.29
C LEU A 149 -13.07 -8.18 0.53
N TRP A 150 -13.55 -9.29 -0.03
CA TRP A 150 -14.74 -9.30 -0.88
C TRP A 150 -16.02 -8.97 -0.10
N LEU A 151 -16.13 -9.42 1.16
CA LEU A 151 -17.24 -9.04 2.02
C LEU A 151 -17.24 -7.53 2.30
N SER A 152 -16.07 -6.95 2.60
CA SER A 152 -15.95 -5.51 2.81
C SER A 152 -16.23 -4.73 1.52
N ALA A 153 -15.76 -5.23 0.38
CA ALA A 153 -15.99 -4.65 -0.94
C ALA A 153 -17.49 -4.64 -1.28
N PHE A 154 -18.21 -5.73 -1.01
CA PHE A 154 -19.67 -5.80 -1.16
C PHE A 154 -20.37 -4.74 -0.30
N VAL A 155 -20.08 -4.72 1.01
CA VAL A 155 -20.69 -3.77 1.95
C VAL A 155 -20.45 -2.33 1.51
N VAL A 156 -19.21 -1.98 1.17
CA VAL A 156 -18.86 -0.61 0.76
C VAL A 156 -19.52 -0.26 -0.58
N THR A 157 -19.54 -1.17 -1.55
CA THR A 157 -20.12 -0.91 -2.88
C THR A 157 -21.63 -0.70 -2.79
N GLU A 158 -22.33 -1.46 -1.95
CA GLU A 158 -23.78 -1.28 -1.72
C GLU A 158 -24.11 0.03 -1.00
N ILE A 159 -23.31 0.44 -0.01
CA ILE A 159 -23.59 1.65 0.79
C ILE A 159 -23.32 2.94 -0.01
N VAL A 160 -22.36 2.93 -0.93
CA VAL A 160 -21.86 4.17 -1.56
C VAL A 160 -22.88 4.90 -2.43
N PRO A 161 -23.67 4.25 -3.31
CA PRO A 161 -24.69 4.95 -4.08
C PRO A 161 -25.70 5.69 -3.20
N GLU A 162 -26.21 5.04 -2.16
CA GLU A 162 -27.12 5.68 -1.20
C GLU A 162 -26.43 6.78 -0.40
N ALA A 163 -25.15 6.62 -0.07
CA ALA A 163 -24.39 7.67 0.59
C ALA A 163 -24.23 8.89 -0.33
N ILE A 164 -23.95 8.70 -1.62
CA ILE A 164 -23.79 9.82 -2.56
C ILE A 164 -25.11 10.58 -2.73
N THR A 165 -26.25 9.90 -2.80
CA THR A 165 -27.56 10.58 -2.93
C THR A 165 -27.96 11.33 -1.65
N ASN A 166 -27.67 10.79 -0.47
CA ASN A 166 -28.08 11.39 0.80
C ASN A 166 -27.13 12.46 1.34
N ILE A 167 -25.81 12.25 1.23
CA ILE A 167 -24.79 13.12 1.82
C ILE A 167 -23.83 13.75 0.80
N GLY A 168 -23.96 13.42 -0.50
CA GLY A 168 -23.24 14.07 -1.59
C GLY A 168 -21.72 14.03 -1.44
N TRP A 169 -21.09 15.20 -1.53
CA TRP A 169 -19.63 15.35 -1.45
C TRP A 169 -19.01 14.87 -0.12
N ARG A 170 -19.81 14.73 0.95
CA ARG A 170 -19.33 14.31 2.27
C ARG A 170 -18.89 12.84 2.29
N VAL A 171 -19.35 12.01 1.35
CA VAL A 171 -18.87 10.62 1.18
C VAL A 171 -17.36 10.58 1.01
N TYR A 172 -16.80 11.52 0.24
CA TYR A 172 -15.36 11.56 -0.02
C TYR A 172 -14.55 11.94 1.23
N ILE A 173 -15.13 12.71 2.17
CA ILE A 173 -14.51 12.96 3.48
C ILE A 173 -14.46 11.68 4.31
N ILE A 174 -15.51 10.85 4.26
CA ILE A 174 -15.53 9.57 4.97
C ILE A 174 -14.36 8.69 4.50
N PHE A 175 -14.15 8.60 3.18
CA PHE A 175 -12.98 7.89 2.63
C PHE A 175 -11.66 8.54 3.02
N ALA A 176 -11.56 9.87 3.05
CA ALA A 176 -10.37 10.56 3.54
C ALA A 176 -10.07 10.19 5.00
N CYS A 177 -11.08 10.16 5.86
CA CYS A 177 -10.94 9.76 7.27
C CYS A 177 -10.49 8.30 7.42
N PHE A 178 -11.07 7.37 6.64
CA PHE A 178 -10.62 5.97 6.64
C PHE A 178 -9.17 5.84 6.19
N ASN A 179 -8.81 6.46 5.07
CA ASN A 179 -7.44 6.44 4.55
C ASN A 179 -6.45 7.04 5.55
N LEU A 180 -6.84 8.12 6.25
CA LEU A 180 -6.02 8.71 7.30
C LEU A 180 -5.87 7.77 8.51
N ALA A 181 -6.94 7.08 8.91
CA ALA A 181 -6.92 6.11 10.00
C ALA A 181 -6.08 4.86 9.69
N PHE A 182 -5.85 4.54 8.41
CA PHE A 182 -4.96 3.46 8.02
C PHE A 182 -3.49 3.79 8.31
N VAL A 183 -3.09 5.06 8.30
CA VAL A 183 -1.71 5.48 8.61
C VAL A 183 -1.25 5.03 10.00
N PRO A 184 -1.95 5.37 11.11
CA PRO A 184 -1.57 4.89 12.43
C PRO A 184 -1.72 3.37 12.55
N PHE A 185 -2.71 2.76 11.88
CA PHE A 185 -2.84 1.30 11.88
C PHE A 185 -1.58 0.62 11.29
N VAL A 186 -1.14 1.05 10.11
CA VAL A 186 0.07 0.54 9.46
C VAL A 186 1.31 0.85 10.32
N TYR A 187 1.38 2.03 10.92
CA TYR A 187 2.50 2.41 11.76
C TYR A 187 2.62 1.51 13.01
N PHE A 188 1.53 1.25 13.74
CA PHE A 188 1.62 0.52 15.01
C PHE A 188 1.57 -1.00 14.88
N PHE A 189 0.89 -1.54 13.86
CA PHE A 189 0.56 -2.97 13.82
C PHE A 189 1.31 -3.75 12.74
N LEU A 190 1.75 -3.12 11.64
CA LEU A 190 2.40 -3.82 10.53
C LEU A 190 3.93 -3.82 10.69
N PRO A 191 4.59 -4.99 10.86
CA PRO A 191 6.04 -5.07 10.76
C PRO A 191 6.52 -4.82 9.32
N GLU A 192 7.74 -4.31 9.18
CA GLU A 192 8.36 -4.22 7.86
C GLU A 192 8.85 -5.60 7.43
N THR A 193 8.43 -6.05 6.24
CA THR A 193 8.76 -7.37 5.68
C THR A 193 9.83 -7.29 4.59
N ALA A 194 10.07 -6.11 4.00
CA ALA A 194 11.04 -5.97 2.92
C ALA A 194 12.47 -6.31 3.37
N GLY A 195 13.10 -7.22 2.62
CA GLY A 195 14.48 -7.65 2.82
C GLY A 195 14.68 -8.67 3.95
N LEU A 196 13.61 -9.20 4.54
CA LEU A 196 13.67 -10.29 5.52
C LEU A 196 13.23 -11.61 4.89
N THR A 197 13.84 -12.71 5.33
CA THR A 197 13.39 -14.05 4.94
C THR A 197 12.07 -14.40 5.65
N LEU A 198 11.30 -15.33 5.10
CA LEU A 198 10.02 -15.76 5.69
C LEU A 198 10.21 -16.34 7.10
N GLU A 199 11.33 -17.02 7.34
CA GLU A 199 11.70 -17.56 8.65
C GLU A 199 12.00 -16.44 9.65
N SER A 200 12.66 -15.37 9.19
CA SER A 200 12.95 -14.19 10.01
C SER A 200 11.66 -13.46 10.41
N ILE A 201 10.70 -13.38 9.49
CA ILE A 201 9.36 -12.83 9.77
C ILE A 201 8.64 -13.71 10.79
N ASP A 202 8.70 -15.04 10.65
CA ASP A 202 8.16 -15.97 11.65
C ASP A 202 8.75 -15.73 13.05
N LEU A 203 10.07 -15.52 13.15
CA LEU A 203 10.74 -15.18 14.41
C LEU A 203 10.23 -13.86 15.02
N CYS A 204 9.91 -12.86 14.20
CA CYS A 204 9.33 -11.59 14.67
C CYS A 204 8.00 -11.78 15.39
N PHE A 205 7.20 -12.76 14.98
CA PHE A 205 5.92 -13.08 15.63
C PHE A 205 6.06 -14.13 16.76
N MET A 206 7.19 -14.83 16.85
CA MET A 206 7.51 -15.80 17.91
C MET A 206 8.20 -15.17 19.13
N ASP A 207 8.84 -14.01 19.01
CA ASP A 207 9.42 -13.33 20.16
C ASP A 207 8.32 -12.90 21.17
N ARG A 208 8.52 -13.15 22.47
CA ARG A 208 7.60 -12.76 23.55
C ARG A 208 7.94 -11.38 24.12
N SER A 209 9.18 -10.95 23.96
CA SER A 209 9.75 -9.79 24.67
C SER A 209 9.41 -8.45 24.02
N THR A 210 9.18 -8.45 22.70
CA THR A 210 9.04 -7.24 21.89
C THR A 210 7.87 -7.33 20.92
N THR A 211 7.41 -6.18 20.43
CA THR A 211 6.37 -6.16 19.39
C THR A 211 6.96 -6.59 18.04
N PRO A 212 6.17 -7.24 17.15
CA PRO A 212 6.66 -7.67 15.84
C PRO A 212 7.27 -6.52 15.03
N VAL A 213 6.72 -5.31 15.16
CA VAL A 213 7.21 -4.09 14.49
C VAL A 213 8.61 -3.70 14.98
N LYS A 214 8.83 -3.69 16.31
CA LYS A 214 10.14 -3.36 16.89
C LYS A 214 11.17 -4.42 16.51
N LYS A 215 10.79 -5.70 16.57
CA LYS A 215 11.70 -6.81 16.24
C LYS A 215 12.13 -6.82 14.78
N ALA A 216 11.19 -6.60 13.86
CA ALA A 216 11.50 -6.49 12.44
C ALA A 216 12.47 -5.34 12.14
N ASN A 217 12.29 -4.18 12.80
CA ASN A 217 13.21 -3.04 12.65
C ASN A 217 14.62 -3.33 13.19
N GLU A 218 14.71 -4.04 14.32
CA GLU A 218 15.98 -4.47 14.91
C GLU A 218 16.72 -5.44 13.99
N MET A 219 16.04 -6.51 13.53
CA MET A 219 16.62 -7.50 12.60
C MET A 219 17.10 -6.85 11.31
N ARG A 220 16.34 -5.90 10.76
CA ARG A 220 16.76 -5.18 9.55
C ARG A 220 17.96 -4.25 9.81
N LYS A 221 18.10 -3.70 11.01
CA LYS A 221 19.29 -2.92 11.39
C LYS A 221 20.52 -3.82 11.47
N GLN A 222 20.38 -4.99 12.09
CA GLN A 222 21.44 -6.01 12.19
C GLN A 222 21.88 -6.54 10.83
N LEU A 223 20.92 -6.81 9.93
CA LEU A 223 21.22 -7.26 8.57
C LEU A 223 22.01 -6.21 7.78
N ARG A 224 21.62 -4.93 7.89
CA ARG A 224 22.34 -3.83 7.24
C ARG A 224 23.74 -3.63 7.80
N SER A 225 23.93 -3.74 9.12
CA SER A 225 25.27 -3.64 9.71
C SER A 225 26.15 -4.83 9.34
N GLY A 226 25.59 -6.05 9.26
CA GLY A 226 26.32 -7.23 8.82
C GLY A 226 26.79 -7.11 7.37
N VAL A 227 25.91 -6.67 6.47
CA VAL A 227 26.26 -6.40 5.07
C VAL A 227 27.32 -5.29 4.97
N ALA A 228 27.22 -4.22 5.75
CA ALA A 228 28.22 -3.16 5.76
C ALA A 228 29.60 -3.67 6.20
N ALA A 229 29.66 -4.48 7.27
CA ALA A 229 30.90 -5.06 7.76
C ALA A 229 31.55 -6.03 6.74
N VAL A 230 30.74 -6.83 6.03
CA VAL A 230 31.23 -7.71 4.96
C VAL A 230 31.78 -6.90 3.79
N LEU A 231 31.08 -5.84 3.39
CA LEU A 231 31.52 -4.96 2.30
C LEU A 231 32.83 -4.23 2.64
N GLU A 232 32.97 -3.76 3.89
CA GLU A 232 34.21 -3.15 4.37
C GLU A 232 35.37 -4.16 4.32
N HIS A 233 35.15 -5.40 4.75
CA HIS A 233 36.16 -6.47 4.66
C HIS A 233 36.53 -6.81 3.21
N GLU A 234 35.58 -6.82 2.26
CA GLU A 234 35.87 -7.02 0.84
C GLU A 234 36.67 -5.85 0.22
N ILE A 235 36.38 -4.61 0.62
CA ILE A 235 37.12 -3.42 0.18
C ILE A 235 38.55 -3.43 0.73
N GLU A 236 38.72 -3.82 2.00
CA GLU A 236 40.04 -3.95 2.62
C GLU A 236 40.86 -5.07 1.94
N ALA A 237 40.26 -6.25 1.73
CA ALA A 237 40.89 -7.34 1.01
C ALA A 237 41.21 -6.99 -0.46
N GLY A 238 40.38 -6.16 -1.10
CA GLY A 238 40.63 -5.62 -2.45
C GLY A 238 41.82 -4.67 -2.49
N LYS A 239 41.89 -3.72 -1.53
CA LYS A 239 43.04 -2.81 -1.39
C LYS A 239 44.35 -3.57 -1.10
N GLU A 240 44.31 -4.59 -0.26
CA GLU A 240 45.49 -5.39 0.06
C GLU A 240 46.01 -6.14 -1.18
N LYS A 241 45.11 -6.67 -2.01
CA LYS A 241 45.49 -7.28 -3.30
C LYS A 241 46.08 -6.27 -4.29
N ASP A 242 45.53 -5.07 -4.39
CA ASP A 242 46.06 -4.03 -5.27
C ASP A 242 47.44 -3.53 -4.79
N VAL A 243 47.65 -3.38 -3.48
CA VAL A 243 48.95 -3.01 -2.90
C VAL A 243 50.00 -4.09 -3.18
N VAL A 244 49.66 -5.37 -3.00
CA VAL A 244 50.56 -6.49 -3.31
C VAL A 244 50.87 -6.57 -4.81
N HIS A 245 49.91 -6.27 -5.68
CA HIS A 245 50.13 -6.25 -7.13
C HIS A 245 51.05 -5.11 -7.58
N VAL A 246 50.97 -3.94 -6.91
CA VAL A 246 51.84 -2.79 -7.15
C VAL A 246 53.26 -3.04 -6.64
N GLU A 247 53.45 -3.66 -5.47
CA GLU A 247 54.79 -4.00 -4.96
C GLU A 247 55.51 -5.07 -5.79
N CYS A 248 54.79 -6.03 -6.36
CA CYS A 248 55.38 -7.02 -7.27
C CYS A 248 55.80 -6.41 -8.60
N SER A 249 55.13 -5.36 -9.09
CA SER A 249 55.47 -4.71 -10.37
C SER A 249 56.58 -3.65 -10.24
N ALA A 250 56.92 -3.20 -9.03
CA ALA A 250 57.94 -2.19 -8.78
C ALA A 250 59.33 -2.77 -8.46
N LYS A 251 59.48 -4.11 -8.48
CA LYS A 251 60.74 -4.83 -8.21
C LYS A 251 61.45 -5.37 -9.46
N ASP A 252 60.93 -5.09 -10.65
CA ASP A 252 61.58 -5.33 -11.95
C ASP A 252 62.07 -4.00 -12.55
#